data_AF-A0A084A103-F1
#
_entry.id   AF-A0A084A103-F1
#
_cell.length_a   1.000
_cell.length_b   1.000
_cell.length_c   1.000
_cell.angle_alpha   90.00
_cell.angle_beta   90.00
_cell.angle_gamma   90.00
#
_symmetry.space_group_name_H-M   'P 1'
#
loop_
_entity.id
_entity.type
_entity.pdbx_description
1 polymer ?
#
loop_
_entity_poly.entity_id
_entity_poly.type
_entity_poly.pdbx_seq_one_letter_code
_entity_poly.pdbx_strand_id
1 'polypeptide(L)' 'MSLSALTRWVNKLRLERQGKAPAGLPLTPEQLELREMKKRIQRLEMENDILKKATALLMSDSLNNSR' A
#
# COMPACT_ATOMS: atom_id res chain seq x y z
N MET A 1 -23.11 11.67 -19.12
CA MET A 1 -21.89 11.90 -18.31
C MET A 1 -21.54 13.38 -18.41
N SER A 2 -21.48 14.12 -17.31
CA SER A 2 -21.32 15.58 -17.38
C SER A 2 -19.90 15.98 -17.80
N LEU A 3 -19.80 16.95 -18.70
CA LEU A 3 -18.55 17.57 -19.20
C LEU A 3 -17.61 18.05 -18.07
N SER A 4 -18.18 18.24 -16.87
CA SER A 4 -17.50 18.68 -15.64
C SER A 4 -16.49 17.65 -15.10
N ALA A 5 -16.79 16.35 -15.13
CA ALA A 5 -15.88 15.33 -14.61
C ALA A 5 -14.61 15.24 -15.46
N LEU A 6 -14.75 15.16 -16.78
CA LEU A 6 -13.63 15.08 -17.72
C LEU A 6 -12.73 16.33 -17.65
N THR A 7 -13.34 17.51 -17.55
CA THR A 7 -12.61 18.78 -17.42
C THR A 7 -11.76 18.83 -16.15
N ARG A 8 -12.28 18.30 -15.03
CA ARG A 8 -11.52 18.20 -13.77
C ARG A 8 -10.34 17.25 -13.87
N TRP A 9 -10.50 16.11 -14.56
CA TRP A 9 -9.42 15.16 -14.83
C TRP A 9 -8.31 15.75 -15.70
N VAL A 10 -8.66 16.46 -16.77
CA VAL A 10 -7.69 17.13 -17.65
C VAL A 10 -6.91 18.21 -16.91
N ASN A 11 -7.58 19.01 -16.08
CA ASN A 11 -6.91 20.05 -15.29
C ASN A 11 -5.96 19.45 -14.23
N LYS A 12 -6.32 18.32 -13.63
CA LYS A 12 -5.47 17.60 -12.66
C LYS A 12 -4.18 17.08 -13.32
N LEU A 13 -4.31 16.39 -14.46
CA LEU A 13 -3.16 15.92 -15.24
C LEU A 13 -2.24 17.06 -15.67
N ARG A 14 -2.81 18.23 -15.98
CA ARG A 14 -2.03 19.42 -16.35
C ARG A 14 -1.24 19.99 -15.19
N LEU A 15 -1.79 19.99 -13.97
CA LEU A 15 -1.12 20.47 -12.76
C LEU A 15 0.00 19.51 -12.32
N GLU A 16 -0.24 18.20 -12.38
CA GLU A 16 0.77 17.17 -12.08
C GLU A 16 1.97 17.26 -13.03
N ARG A 17 1.72 17.43 -14.34
CA ARG A 17 2.79 17.65 -15.33
C ARG A 17 3.58 18.93 -15.13
N GLN A 18 3.01 19.92 -14.43
CA GLN A 18 3.69 21.17 -14.09
C GLN A 18 4.41 21.10 -12.74
N GLY A 19 4.45 19.93 -12.10
CA GLY A 19 5.09 19.73 -10.79
C GLY A 19 4.38 20.45 -9.65
N LYS A 20 3.15 20.94 -9.86
CA LYS A 20 2.36 21.62 -8.84
C LYS A 20 1.50 20.60 -8.11
N ALA A 21 1.88 20.30 -6.87
CA ALA A 21 1.07 19.44 -6.00
C ALA A 21 -0.31 20.09 -5.76
N PRO A 22 -1.43 19.39 -5.99
CA PRO A 22 -2.75 19.94 -5.78
C PRO A 22 -2.97 20.24 -4.29
N ALA A 23 -3.04 21.53 -3.95
CA ALA A 23 -3.35 21.98 -2.60
C ALA A 23 -4.83 21.70 -2.29
N GLY A 24 -5.08 20.75 -1.37
CA GLY A 24 -6.37 20.65 -0.69
C GLY A 24 -7.49 19.86 -1.38
N LEU A 25 -7.18 18.87 -2.23
CA LEU A 25 -8.22 17.98 -2.75
C LEU A 25 -8.48 16.78 -1.82
N PRO A 26 -9.74 16.35 -1.65
CA PRO A 26 -10.07 15.05 -1.06
C PRO A 26 -9.24 13.96 -1.75
N LEU A 27 -8.69 13.05 -0.93
CA LEU A 27 -7.74 12.00 -1.33
C LEU A 27 -8.07 11.48 -2.74
N THR A 28 -7.18 11.71 -3.70
CA THR A 28 -7.43 11.32 -5.10
C THR A 28 -7.64 9.81 -5.16
N PRO A 29 -8.40 9.26 -6.13
CA PRO A 29 -8.59 7.81 -6.25
C PRO A 29 -7.28 7.03 -6.21
N GLU A 30 -6.25 7.56 -6.89
CA GLU A 30 -4.89 7.03 -6.86
C GLU A 30 -4.23 7.07 -5.48
N GLN A 31 -4.44 8.12 -4.68
CA GLN A 31 -3.93 8.20 -3.31
C GLN A 31 -4.69 7.25 -2.35
N LEU A 32 -5.98 7.01 -2.60
CA LEU A 32 -6.77 6.00 -1.89
C LEU A 32 -6.22 4.60 -2.18
N GLU A 33 -6.03 4.28 -3.46
CA GLU A 33 -5.42 3.03 -3.92
C GLU A 33 -4.02 2.85 -3.33
N LEU A 34 -3.18 3.89 -3.36
CA LEU A 34 -1.84 3.85 -2.76
C LEU A 34 -1.90 3.59 -1.26
N ARG A 35 -2.86 4.20 -0.55
CA ARG A 35 -3.05 3.96 0.90
C ARG A 35 -3.51 2.53 1.18
N GLU A 36 -4.40 1.99 0.37
CA GLU A 36 -4.89 0.62 0.50
C GLU A 36 -3.78 -0.40 0.21
N MET A 37 -3.00 -0.16 -0.85
CA MET A 37 -1.82 -0.95 -1.20
C MET A 37 -0.80 -0.94 -0.06
N LYS A 38 -0.48 0.24 0.51
CA LYS A 38 0.44 0.35 1.65
C LYS A 38 -0.06 -0.45 2.87
N LYS A 39 -1.35 -0.38 3.17
CA LYS A 39 -1.95 -1.19 4.26
C LYS A 39 -1.83 -2.68 3.99
N ARG A 40 -2.02 -3.11 2.73
CA ARG A 40 -1.91 -4.52 2.35
C ARG A 40 -0.48 -5.02 2.47
N ILE A 41 0.49 -4.24 2.02
CA ILE A 41 1.93 -4.54 2.17
C ILE A 41 2.28 -4.71 3.65
N GLN A 42 1.89 -3.76 4.50
CA GLN A 42 2.18 -3.83 5.93
C GLN A 42 1.61 -5.09 6.60
N ARG A 43 0.40 -5.52 6.22
CA ARG A 43 -0.17 -6.77 6.72
C ARG A 43 0.63 -7.99 6.25
N LEU A 44 0.98 -8.05 4.97
CA LEU A 44 1.76 -9.15 4.41
C LEU A 44 3.15 -9.25 5.05
N GLU A 45 3.82 -8.13 5.29
CA GLU A 45 5.11 -8.08 5.99
C GLU A 45 4.98 -8.63 7.42
N MET A 46 3.95 -8.23 8.16
CA MET A 46 3.68 -8.74 9.50
C MET A 46 3.40 -10.26 9.50
N GLU A 47 2.57 -10.75 8.58
CA GLU A 47 2.29 -12.19 8.43
C GLU A 47 3.56 -12.97 8.09
N ASN A 48 4.40 -12.42 7.21
CA ASN A 48 5.68 -13.02 6.84
C ASN A 48 6.64 -13.13 8.03
N ASP A 49 6.70 -12.10 8.87
CA ASP A 49 7.53 -12.10 10.08
C ASP A 49 7.03 -13.11 11.11
N ILE A 50 5.70 -13.25 11.28
CA ILE A 50 5.11 -14.29 12.15
C ILE A 50 5.49 -15.68 11.64
N LEU A 51 5.35 -15.92 10.33
CA LEU A 51 5.69 -17.20 9.73
C LEU A 51 7.17 -17.54 9.90
N LYS A 52 8.08 -16.59 9.64
CA LYS A 52 9.52 -16.77 9.87
C LYS A 52 9.83 -17.16 11.32
N LYS A 53 9.21 -16.49 12.29
CA LYS A 53 9.37 -16.80 13.71
C LYS A 53 8.86 -18.20 14.06
N ALA A 54 7.67 -18.56 13.57
CA ALA A 54 7.10 -19.89 13.79
C ALA A 54 7.99 -20.99 13.19
N THR A 55 8.50 -20.79 11.97
CA THR A 55 9.43 -21.73 11.34
C THR A 55 10.72 -21.88 12.16
N ALA A 56 11.30 -20.77 12.62
CA ALA A 56 12.51 -20.82 13.46
C ALA A 56 12.27 -21.55 14.79
N LEU A 57 11.10 -21.35 15.42
CA LEU A 57 10.72 -22.07 16.65
C LEU A 57 10.57 -23.58 16.40
N LEU A 58 9.82 -23.97 15.36
CA LEU A 58 9.64 -25.38 15.01
C LEU A 58 10.97 -26.09 14.70
N MET A 59 11.87 -25.42 13.97
CA MET A 59 13.22 -25.93 13.72
C MET A 59 13.99 -26.13 15.03
N SER A 60 13.90 -25.18 15.97
CA SER A 60 14.56 -25.27 17.27
C SER A 60 14.01 -26.42 18.13
N ASP A 61 12.68 -26.61 18.14
CA ASP A 61 12.02 -27.69 18.88
C ASP A 61 12.40 -29.08 18.33
N SER A 62 12.46 -29.22 17.00
CA SER A 62 12.89 -30.48 16.37
C SER A 62 14.33 -30.87 16.72
N LEU A 63 15.24 -29.90 16.81
CA LEU A 63 16.63 -30.13 17.20
C LEU A 63 16.77 -30.48 18.69
N ASN A 64 15.94 -29.90 19.56
CA ASN A 64 15.96 -30.18 20.99
C ASN A 64 15.38 -31.56 21.33
N ASN A 65 14.36 -32.01 20.60
CA ASN A 65 13.73 -33.33 20.81
C ASN A 65 14.55 -34.50 20.24
N SER A 66 15.59 -34.23 19.46
CA SER A 66 16.48 -35.24 18.89
C SER A 66 17.74 -35.51 19.73
N ARG A 67 17.85 -34.90 20.92
CA ARG A 67 18.91 -35.14 21.92
C ARG A 67 18.38 -36.00 23.05
#